data_AF-A0A655IGV4-F1
#
_entry.id   AF-A0A655IGV4-F1
#
_cell.length_a   1.000
_cell.length_b   1.000
_cell.length_c   1.000
_cell.angle_alpha   90.00
_cell.angle_beta   90.00
_cell.angle_gamma   90.00
#
_symmetry.space_group_name_H-M   'P 1'
#
loop_
_entity.id
_entity.type
_entity.pdbx_description
1 polymer ?
#
loop_
_entity_poly.entity_id
_entity_poly.type
_entity_poly.pdbx_seq_one_letter_code
_entity_poly.pdbx_strand_id
1 'polypeptide(L)'
;MRDGKAAIAGRSRNQALAMSALGAAPLALAMALGRVPAPLRPPNVTISNVPGPQGALYWNGARLDALYLLSAPVDGAALNITCSGTNEQITFGLTGCRRAVPALSILTDQLAHELELLVGVSEAGPGTRLRRIAGRR
;
A
#
# COMPACT_ATOMS: atom_id res chain seq x y z
N MET A 1 6.59 1.75 13.58
CA MET A 1 6.10 0.42 13.11
C MET A 1 6.94 -0.77 13.60
N ARG A 2 8.22 -0.62 13.96
CA ARG A 2 9.03 -1.74 14.50
C ARG A 2 8.58 -2.18 15.88
N ASP A 3 8.25 -1.24 16.76
CA ASP A 3 7.86 -1.54 18.15
C ASP A 3 6.55 -2.33 18.23
N GLY A 4 5.58 -2.01 17.37
CA GLY A 4 4.33 -2.78 17.26
C GLY A 4 4.56 -4.21 16.74
N LYS A 5 5.48 -4.39 15.79
CA LYS A 5 5.87 -5.72 15.30
C LYS A 5 6.62 -6.50 16.39
N ALA A 6 7.52 -5.85 17.13
CA ALA A 6 8.25 -6.46 18.25
C ALA A 6 7.32 -6.89 19.39
N ALA A 7 6.31 -6.08 19.70
CA ALA A 7 5.30 -6.37 20.74
C ALA A 7 4.46 -7.63 20.45
N ILE A 8 4.35 -8.04 19.17
CA ILE A 8 3.67 -9.27 18.75
C ILE A 8 4.66 -10.41 18.55
N ALA A 9 5.86 -10.15 18.03
CA ALA A 9 6.87 -11.17 17.74
C ALA A 9 7.35 -11.94 18.99
N GLY A 10 7.35 -11.30 20.17
CA GLY A 10 7.74 -11.94 21.43
C GLY A 10 6.66 -12.81 22.11
N ARG A 11 5.48 -12.97 21.51
CA ARG A 11 4.34 -13.67 22.16
C ARG A 11 4.21 -15.12 21.74
N SER A 12 3.75 -15.97 22.65
CA SER A 12 3.37 -17.33 22.31
C SER A 12 2.14 -17.35 21.39
N ARG A 13 1.96 -18.44 20.63
CA ARG A 13 0.80 -18.61 19.73
C ARG A 13 -0.53 -18.38 20.45
N ASN A 14 -0.66 -18.88 21.68
CA ASN A 14 -1.87 -18.72 22.49
C ASN A 14 -2.10 -17.26 22.93
N GLN A 15 -1.04 -16.52 23.25
CA GLN A 15 -1.14 -15.10 23.57
C GLN A 15 -1.56 -14.28 22.35
N ALA A 16 -0.99 -14.56 21.17
CA ALA A 16 -1.38 -13.89 19.93
C ALA A 16 -2.85 -14.18 19.56
N LEU A 17 -3.30 -15.43 19.73
CA LEU A 17 -4.69 -15.81 19.53
C LEU A 17 -5.63 -15.13 20.53
N ALA A 18 -5.28 -15.11 21.83
CA ALA A 18 -6.10 -14.48 22.86
C ALA A 18 -6.24 -12.96 22.63
N MET A 19 -5.15 -12.27 22.26
CA MET A 19 -5.22 -10.85 21.88
C MET A 19 -6.11 -10.60 20.68
N SER A 20 -5.97 -11.43 19.64
CA SER A 20 -6.77 -11.31 18.41
C SER A 20 -8.26 -11.53 18.71
N ALA A 21 -8.56 -12.52 19.54
CA ALA A 21 -9.92 -12.80 20.01
C ALA A 21 -10.49 -11.63 20.82
N LEU A 22 -9.72 -11.05 21.75
CA LEU A 22 -10.14 -9.87 22.52
C LEU A 22 -10.38 -8.65 21.62
N GLY A 23 -9.54 -8.42 20.61
CA GLY A 23 -9.72 -7.34 19.64
C GLY A 23 -10.95 -7.52 18.75
N ALA A 24 -11.25 -8.76 18.36
CA ALA A 24 -12.40 -9.08 17.51
C ALA A 24 -13.73 -9.25 18.28
N ALA A 25 -13.67 -9.52 19.60
CA ALA A 25 -14.84 -9.83 20.42
C ALA A 25 -15.98 -8.80 20.34
N PRO A 26 -15.73 -7.47 20.35
CA PRO A 26 -16.81 -6.50 20.23
C PRO A 26 -17.57 -6.61 18.89
N LEU A 27 -16.85 -6.79 17.78
CA LEU A 27 -17.46 -6.96 16.46
C LEU A 27 -18.20 -8.30 16.38
N ALA A 28 -17.59 -9.39 16.87
CA ALA A 28 -18.20 -10.71 16.88
C ALA A 28 -19.51 -10.73 17.71
N LEU A 29 -19.51 -10.08 18.88
CA LEU A 29 -20.70 -9.94 19.72
C LEU A 29 -21.77 -9.08 19.04
N ALA A 30 -21.38 -7.96 18.42
CA ALA A 30 -22.29 -7.10 17.68
C ALA A 30 -22.98 -7.86 16.52
N MET A 31 -22.22 -8.65 15.76
CA MET A 31 -22.74 -9.51 14.70
C MET A 31 -23.68 -10.60 15.24
N ALA A 32 -23.31 -11.29 16.33
CA ALA A 32 -24.13 -12.31 16.96
C ALA A 32 -25.47 -11.77 17.46
N LEU A 33 -25.49 -10.51 17.90
CA LEU A 33 -26.71 -9.81 18.35
C LEU A 33 -27.49 -9.14 17.20
N GLY A 34 -27.11 -9.37 15.93
CA GLY A 34 -27.73 -8.75 14.77
C GLY A 34 -27.51 -7.23 14.67
N ARG A 35 -26.61 -6.69 15.48
CA ARG A 35 -26.25 -5.27 15.52
C ARG A 35 -24.98 -5.05 14.71
N VAL A 36 -25.07 -5.22 13.39
CA VAL A 36 -23.94 -4.86 12.52
C VAL A 36 -23.64 -3.37 12.75
N PRO A 37 -22.47 -3.00 13.27
CA PRO A 37 -22.13 -1.59 13.44
C PRO A 37 -22.26 -0.88 12.09
N ALA A 38 -22.60 0.41 12.11
CA ALA A 38 -22.66 1.28 10.93
C ALA A 38 -21.51 0.95 9.96
N PRO A 39 -21.74 1.02 8.63
CA PRO A 39 -20.77 0.53 7.65
C PRO A 39 -19.39 1.02 8.05
N LEU A 40 -18.45 0.07 8.23
CA LEU A 40 -17.06 0.40 8.53
C LEU A 40 -16.67 1.49 7.53
N ARG A 41 -16.28 2.66 8.03
CA ARG A 41 -15.76 3.72 7.18
C ARG A 41 -14.32 3.34 6.90
N PRO A 42 -14.00 2.73 5.74
CA PRO A 42 -12.60 2.43 5.45
C PRO A 42 -11.81 3.73 5.35
N PRO A 43 -10.46 3.66 5.46
CA PRO A 43 -9.63 4.83 5.21
C PRO A 43 -9.88 5.37 3.79
N ASN A 44 -9.60 6.66 3.58
CA ASN A 44 -9.78 7.31 2.28
C ASN A 44 -8.95 6.65 1.17
N VAL A 45 -7.74 6.18 1.52
CA VAL A 45 -6.85 5.43 0.65
C VAL A 45 -6.13 4.36 1.47
N THR A 46 -6.01 3.17 0.90
CA THR A 46 -5.16 2.11 1.47
C THR A 46 -3.85 2.08 0.71
N ILE A 47 -2.74 2.20 1.44
CA ILE A 47 -1.38 2.08 0.90
C ILE A 47 -0.70 0.91 1.60
N SER A 48 -0.28 -0.09 0.83
CA SER A 48 0.40 -1.27 1.37
C SER A 48 1.80 -1.41 0.75
N ASN A 49 2.78 -1.72 1.60
CA ASN A 49 4.14 -2.04 1.20
C ASN A 49 4.40 -3.50 1.54
N VAL A 50 4.47 -4.34 0.51
CA VAL A 50 4.64 -5.78 0.62
C VAL A 50 6.08 -6.10 0.21
N PRO A 51 6.93 -6.55 1.15
CA PRO A 51 8.27 -7.01 0.82
C PRO A 51 8.18 -8.11 -0.23
N GLY A 52 8.84 -7.89 -1.37
CA GLY A 52 8.90 -8.89 -2.43
C GLY A 52 10.15 -9.78 -2.32
N PRO A 53 10.37 -10.63 -3.34
CA PRO A 53 11.45 -11.62 -3.31
C PRO A 53 12.84 -10.98 -3.26
N GLN A 54 13.71 -11.55 -2.43
CA GLN A 54 15.10 -11.14 -2.23
C GLN A 54 15.99 -11.83 -3.28
N GLY A 55 15.84 -11.46 -4.56
CA GLY A 55 16.68 -11.98 -5.65
C GLY A 55 15.91 -12.28 -6.94
N ALA A 56 16.66 -12.55 -8.01
CA ALA A 56 16.11 -12.83 -9.33
C ALA A 56 15.34 -14.15 -9.35
N LEU A 57 14.08 -14.08 -9.78
CA LEU A 57 13.23 -15.25 -9.98
C LEU A 57 13.13 -15.61 -11.45
N TYR A 58 12.97 -16.89 -11.74
CA TYR A 58 12.79 -17.41 -13.09
C TYR A 58 11.67 -18.45 -13.13
N TRP A 59 10.96 -18.50 -14.25
CA TRP A 59 10.02 -19.56 -14.57
C TRP A 59 10.41 -20.18 -15.91
N ASN A 60 10.83 -21.45 -15.90
CA ASN A 60 11.26 -22.18 -17.11
C ASN A 60 12.31 -21.42 -17.94
N GLY A 61 13.26 -20.75 -17.28
CA GLY A 61 14.29 -19.95 -17.92
C GLY A 61 13.88 -18.50 -18.25
N ALA A 62 12.59 -18.13 -18.15
CA ALA A 62 12.16 -16.75 -18.29
C ALA A 62 12.33 -15.98 -16.97
N ARG A 63 12.96 -14.81 -17.00
CA ARG A 63 13.21 -13.98 -15.81
C ARG A 63 11.94 -13.21 -15.41
N LEU A 64 11.68 -13.10 -14.11
CA LEU A 64 10.68 -12.18 -13.56
C LEU A 64 11.31 -10.78 -13.46
N ASP A 65 10.89 -9.87 -14.34
CA ASP A 65 11.39 -8.49 -14.35
C ASP A 65 10.68 -7.59 -13.33
N ALA A 66 9.36 -7.72 -13.19
CA ALA A 66 8.54 -6.87 -12.34
C ALA A 66 7.31 -7.60 -11.77
N LEU A 67 6.92 -7.27 -10.53
CA LEU A 67 5.75 -7.84 -9.85
C LEU A 67 4.74 -6.76 -9.47
N TYR A 68 3.70 -6.57 -10.28
CA TYR A 68 2.63 -5.62 -9.98
C TYR A 68 1.53 -6.27 -9.14
N LEU A 69 1.43 -5.87 -7.87
CA LEU A 69 0.40 -6.37 -6.98
C LEU A 69 -0.91 -5.60 -7.16
N LEU A 70 -2.01 -6.33 -7.33
CA LEU A 70 -3.35 -5.78 -7.48
C LEU A 70 -4.22 -6.22 -6.31
N SER A 71 -4.76 -5.26 -5.59
CA SER A 71 -5.73 -5.46 -4.52
C SER A 71 -7.11 -4.94 -4.94
N ALA A 72 -8.18 -5.59 -4.49
CA ALA A 72 -9.53 -5.21 -4.89
C ALA A 72 -9.99 -3.96 -4.10
N PRO A 73 -10.56 -2.94 -4.77
CA PRO A 73 -11.30 -1.89 -4.09
C PRO A 73 -12.55 -2.48 -3.46
N VAL A 74 -12.94 -1.94 -2.32
CA VAL A 74 -14.17 -2.32 -1.60
C VAL A 74 -15.07 -1.10 -1.44
N ASP A 75 -16.34 -1.31 -1.12
CA ASP A 75 -17.26 -0.19 -0.90
C ASP A 75 -16.72 0.75 0.19
N GLY A 76 -16.71 2.05 -0.12
CA GLY A 76 -16.10 3.08 0.72
C GLY A 76 -14.60 3.30 0.51
N ALA A 77 -13.86 2.39 -0.12
CA ALA A 77 -12.43 2.51 -0.43
C ALA A 77 -12.17 2.33 -1.93
N ALA A 78 -12.40 3.40 -2.68
CA ALA A 78 -12.39 3.39 -4.13
C ALA A 78 -10.99 3.33 -4.76
N LEU A 79 -9.91 3.57 -4.00
CA LEU A 79 -8.52 3.53 -4.44
C LEU A 79 -7.67 2.71 -3.47
N ASN A 80 -6.88 1.80 -4.03
CA ASN A 80 -5.86 1.06 -3.32
C ASN A 80 -4.53 1.16 -4.06
N ILE A 81 -3.45 1.40 -3.31
CA ILE A 81 -2.08 1.50 -3.80
C ILE A 81 -1.27 0.40 -3.11
N THR A 82 -0.63 -0.45 -3.88
CA THR A 82 0.26 -1.49 -3.36
C THR A 82 1.63 -1.35 -3.98
N CYS A 83 2.68 -1.32 -3.17
CA CYS A 83 4.05 -1.36 -3.66
C CYS A 83 4.75 -2.65 -3.25
N SER A 84 5.60 -3.14 -4.14
CA SER A 84 6.45 -4.29 -3.87
C SER A 84 7.80 -4.16 -4.55
N GLY A 85 8.84 -4.61 -3.83
CA GLY A 85 10.18 -4.71 -4.39
C GLY A 85 10.33 -5.96 -5.24
N THR A 86 11.01 -5.86 -6.37
CA THR A 86 11.43 -7.03 -7.17
C THR A 86 12.79 -6.69 -7.75
N ASN A 87 13.81 -7.49 -7.41
CA ASN A 87 15.21 -7.18 -7.71
C ASN A 87 15.59 -5.78 -7.20
N GLU A 88 16.11 -4.92 -8.08
CA GLU A 88 16.52 -3.54 -7.79
C GLU A 88 15.41 -2.52 -8.08
N GLN A 89 14.17 -2.97 -8.30
CA GLN A 89 13.05 -2.12 -8.67
C GLN A 89 11.95 -2.16 -7.62
N ILE A 90 11.28 -1.02 -7.44
CA ILE A 90 10.00 -0.94 -6.71
C ILE A 90 8.91 -0.71 -7.74
N THR A 91 7.88 -1.54 -7.68
CA THR A 91 6.69 -1.41 -8.53
C THR A 91 5.53 -0.86 -7.71
N PHE A 92 4.65 -0.11 -8.36
CA PHE A 92 3.41 0.41 -7.78
C PHE A 92 2.22 -0.11 -8.57
N GLY A 93 1.35 -0.88 -7.92
CA GLY A 93 0.05 -1.29 -8.44
C GLY A 93 -1.04 -0.38 -7.88
N LEU A 94 -1.79 0.25 -8.78
CA LEU A 94 -2.95 1.09 -8.44
C LEU A 94 -4.20 0.38 -8.94
N THR A 95 -5.13 0.07 -8.03
CA THR A 95 -6.45 -0.44 -8.39
C THR A 95 -7.50 0.53 -7.89
N GLY A 96 -8.42 0.92 -8.76
CA GLY A 96 -9.50 1.82 -8.38
C GLY A 96 -10.81 1.58 -9.11
N CYS A 97 -11.91 1.99 -8.49
CA CYS A 97 -13.22 1.99 -9.10
C CYS A 97 -13.29 3.09 -10.16
N ARG A 98 -13.37 2.74 -11.45
CA ARG A 98 -13.35 3.68 -12.59
C ARG A 98 -14.38 4.81 -12.48
N ARG A 99 -15.54 4.56 -11.86
CA ARG A 99 -16.58 5.58 -11.65
C ARG A 99 -16.23 6.57 -10.54
N ALA A 100 -15.62 6.11 -9.46
CA ALA A 100 -15.28 6.93 -8.30
C ALA A 100 -13.91 7.61 -8.44
N VAL A 101 -12.99 7.00 -9.18
CA VAL A 101 -11.63 7.49 -9.48
C VAL A 101 -11.45 7.47 -11.00
N PRO A 102 -12.04 8.44 -11.74
CA PRO A 102 -11.83 8.54 -13.17
C PRO A 102 -10.36 8.87 -13.47
N ALA A 103 -9.86 8.41 -14.62
CA ALA A 103 -8.51 8.70 -15.12
C ALA A 103 -7.35 8.30 -14.17
N LEU A 104 -7.37 7.06 -13.67
CA LEU A 104 -6.34 6.50 -12.77
C LEU A 104 -4.90 6.61 -13.33
N SER A 105 -4.72 6.64 -14.65
CA SER A 105 -3.41 6.82 -15.31
C SER A 105 -2.76 8.18 -14.98
N ILE A 106 -3.54 9.22 -14.71
CA ILE A 106 -2.98 10.51 -14.31
C ILE A 106 -2.23 10.37 -12.97
N LEU A 107 -2.73 9.54 -12.06
CA LEU A 107 -2.06 9.30 -10.77
C LEU A 107 -0.73 8.55 -10.97
N THR A 108 -0.65 7.63 -11.95
CA THR A 108 0.62 6.96 -12.25
C THR A 108 1.65 7.93 -12.84
N ASP A 109 1.21 8.84 -13.70
CA ASP A 109 2.10 9.87 -14.28
C ASP A 109 2.57 10.86 -13.21
N GLN A 110 1.68 11.26 -12.30
CA GLN A 110 2.02 12.13 -11.17
C GLN A 110 2.99 11.47 -10.19
N LEU A 111 2.82 10.18 -9.90
CA LEU A 111 3.76 9.44 -9.04
C LEU A 111 5.17 9.41 -9.64
N ALA A 112 5.28 9.19 -10.95
CA ALA A 112 6.57 9.23 -11.64
C ALA A 112 7.17 10.64 -11.59
N HIS A 113 6.38 11.66 -11.91
CA HIS A 113 6.83 13.05 -11.91
C HIS A 113 7.30 13.55 -10.54
N GLU A 114 6.55 13.25 -9.48
CA GLU A 114 6.92 13.66 -8.12
C GLU A 114 8.18 12.93 -7.63
N LEU A 115 8.40 11.67 -8.05
CA LEU A 115 9.64 10.96 -7.75
C LEU A 115 10.84 11.61 -8.45
N GLU A 116 10.71 11.98 -9.72
CA GLU A 116 11.76 12.72 -10.45
C GLU A 116 12.10 14.05 -9.76
N LEU A 117 11.08 14.79 -9.31
CA LEU A 117 11.28 16.03 -8.56
C LEU A 117 12.03 15.78 -7.24
N LEU A 118 11.65 14.75 -6.48
CA LEU A 118 12.31 14.39 -5.22
C LEU A 118 13.76 13.97 -5.43
N VAL A 119 14.06 13.19 -6.47
CA VAL A 119 15.44 12.83 -6.84
C VAL A 119 16.24 14.09 -7.15
N GLY A 120 15.67 14.99 -7.96
CA GLY A 120 16.31 16.28 -8.28
C GLY A 120 16.60 17.15 -7.04
N VAL A 121 15.71 17.15 -6.03
CA VAL A 121 15.99 17.83 -4.74
C VAL A 121 17.12 17.13 -3.99
N SER A 122 17.09 15.80 -3.93
CA SER A 122 18.06 15.01 -3.17
C SER A 122 19.48 15.19 -3.71
N GLU A 123 19.64 15.31 -5.03
CA GLU A 123 20.93 15.52 -5.69
C GLU A 123 21.42 16.97 -5.56
N ALA A 124 20.51 17.95 -5.49
CA ALA A 124 20.84 19.38 -5.45
C ALA A 124 21.30 19.90 -4.07
N GLY A 125 21.18 19.11 -3.01
CA GLY A 125 21.61 19.47 -1.64
C GLY A 125 20.71 20.47 -0.90
N PRO A 126 20.89 20.66 0.42
CA PRO A 126 20.00 21.49 1.25
C PRO A 126 20.11 22.98 0.89
N GLY A 127 18.97 23.62 0.55
CA GLY A 127 18.88 25.07 0.27
C GLY A 127 18.61 25.44 -1.19
N THR A 128 18.62 24.46 -2.10
CA THR A 128 18.37 24.71 -3.51
C THR A 128 16.87 24.86 -3.78
N ARG A 129 16.45 26.08 -4.14
CA ARG A 129 15.06 26.41 -4.47
C ARG A 129 14.78 25.91 -5.91
N LEU A 130 14.18 24.72 -6.05
CA LEU A 130 13.81 24.21 -7.38
C LEU A 130 12.82 25.18 -8.05
N ARG A 131 13.17 25.65 -9.25
CA ARG A 131 12.19 26.31 -10.12
C ARG A 131 11.16 25.26 -10.47
N ARG A 132 9.88 25.54 -10.18
CA ARG A 132 8.74 24.70 -10.58
C ARG A 132 8.95 24.30 -12.04
N ILE A 133 9.21 23.02 -12.30
CA ILE A 133 9.31 22.51 -13.67
C ILE A 133 7.92 22.74 -14.26
N ALA A 134 7.81 23.73 -15.14
CA ALA A 134 6.55 24.09 -15.75
C ALA A 134 6.06 22.86 -16.54
N GLY A 135 4.95 22.28 -16.07
CA GLY A 135 4.36 21.09 -16.68
C GLY A 135 4.18 21.29 -18.17
N ARG A 136 4.68 20.33 -18.96
CA ARG A 136 4.20 20.14 -20.33
C ARG A 136 2.73 19.71 -20.22
N ARG A 137 1.85 20.52 -20.81
CA ARG A 137 0.44 20.19 -21.00
C ARG A 137 0.30 19.04 -21.98
#